data_AF-A0A845C591-F1
#
_entry.id   AF-A0A845C591-F1
#
_cell.length_a   1.000
_cell.length_b   1.000
_cell.length_c   1.000
_cell.angle_alpha   90.00
_cell.angle_beta   90.00
_cell.angle_gamma   90.00
#
_symmetry.space_group_name_H-M   'P 1'
#
loop_
_entity.id
_entity.type
_entity.pdbx_description
1 polymer ?
#
loop_
_entity_poly.entity_id
_entity_poly.type
_entity_poly.pdbx_seq_one_letter_code
_entity_poly.pdbx_strand_id
1 'polypeptide(L)'
;MSCWHGLIPVSASVEPSHVTATPRAATPSATPPVETPESQEDMRLLVAGQWQLMWWRFRKHKVAMVATAVSLLIYFVAVFAEFLAPLPRDHYAADYTFAPPQRIKLILEDEFGNREFHPHVLGYT
;
A
#
# COMPACT_ATOMS: atom_id res chain seq x y z
N MET A 1 24.38 39.29 -9.31
CA MET A 1 25.41 39.08 -8.26
C MET A 1 25.07 37.76 -7.57
N SER A 2 25.10 36.58 -8.20
CA SER A 2 26.11 35.96 -9.07
C SER A 2 27.43 35.76 -8.35
N CYS A 3 27.51 34.75 -7.50
CA CYS A 3 28.65 33.84 -7.33
C CYS A 3 28.28 32.83 -6.23
N TRP A 4 28.79 31.60 -6.32
CA TRP A 4 28.51 30.40 -5.51
C TRP A 4 27.73 29.30 -6.27
N HIS A 5 28.34 28.87 -7.37
CA HIS A 5 28.26 27.53 -7.93
C HIS A 5 29.68 27.15 -8.32
N GLY A 6 30.35 26.33 -7.52
CA GLY A 6 31.75 25.98 -7.75
C GLY A 6 32.23 24.95 -6.75
N LEU A 7 32.07 23.67 -7.11
CA LEU A 7 33.02 22.57 -6.93
C LEU A 7 32.30 21.22 -7.13
N ILE A 8 32.01 20.89 -8.39
CA ILE A 8 32.04 19.50 -8.85
C ILE A 8 32.89 19.50 -10.13
N PRO A 9 34.10 18.93 -10.11
CA PRO A 9 34.94 18.87 -11.28
C PRO A 9 34.36 17.87 -12.29
N VAL A 10 33.96 18.42 -13.44
CA VAL A 10 33.74 17.69 -14.68
C VAL A 10 35.10 17.22 -15.20
N SER A 11 35.41 15.93 -14.99
CA SER A 11 36.32 15.16 -15.85
C SER A 11 35.41 14.26 -16.68
N ALA A 12 35.07 14.59 -17.93
CA ALA A 12 35.94 14.51 -19.09
C ALA A 12 36.71 13.18 -19.15
N SER A 13 36.00 12.11 -19.52
CA SER A 13 36.59 11.02 -20.29
C SER A 13 35.52 10.52 -21.27
N VAL A 14 35.39 11.23 -22.39
CA VAL A 14 34.69 10.77 -23.59
C VAL A 14 35.75 10.67 -24.66
N GLU A 15 36.25 9.46 -24.89
CA GLU A 15 37.23 9.14 -25.92
C GLU A 15 36.54 9.03 -27.30
N PRO A 16 37.20 9.46 -28.39
CA PRO A 16 36.60 9.58 -29.71
C PRO A 16 36.78 8.32 -30.60
N SER A 17 35.69 7.94 -31.25
CA SER A 17 35.61 7.35 -32.61
C SER A 17 36.56 6.21 -33.01
N HIS A 18 36.06 4.98 -32.89
CA HIS A 18 36.17 3.98 -33.98
C HIS A 18 34.97 3.03 -33.93
N VAL A 19 33.92 3.36 -34.67
CA VAL A 19 32.92 2.38 -35.11
C VAL A 19 33.06 2.28 -36.62
N THR A 20 33.78 1.25 -37.04
CA THR A 20 33.87 0.79 -38.42
C THR A 20 32.46 0.62 -38.99
N ALA A 21 32.22 1.25 -40.14
CA ALA A 21 31.03 1.08 -40.93
C ALA A 21 30.79 -0.39 -41.30
N THR A 22 29.53 -0.82 -41.25
CA THR A 22 29.05 -1.91 -42.10
C THR A 22 27.79 -1.39 -42.81
N PRO A 23 27.78 -1.27 -44.15
CA PRO A 23 26.56 -0.96 -44.88
C PRO A 23 25.73 -2.25 -44.94
N ARG A 24 24.70 -2.37 -44.11
CA ARG A 24 23.73 -3.44 -44.29
C ARG A 24 22.80 -3.05 -45.43
N ALA A 25 22.99 -3.75 -46.54
CA ALA A 25 22.19 -3.73 -47.74
C ALA A 25 20.69 -3.57 -47.45
N ALA A 26 20.07 -2.73 -48.28
CA ALA A 26 18.64 -2.66 -48.44
C ALA A 26 18.04 -4.05 -48.63
N THR A 27 17.09 -4.40 -47.78
CA THR A 27 15.98 -5.27 -48.18
C THR A 27 14.79 -4.36 -48.42
N PRO A 28 14.34 -4.17 -49.67
CA PRO A 28 13.08 -3.49 -49.95
C PRO A 28 11.94 -4.42 -49.52
N SER A 29 10.96 -3.84 -48.82
CA SER A 29 9.56 -4.29 -48.84
C SER A 29 9.33 -5.80 -48.66
N ALA A 30 9.46 -6.28 -47.43
CA ALA A 30 8.58 -7.36 -46.98
C ALA A 30 7.39 -6.69 -46.29
N THR A 31 6.31 -6.49 -47.03
CA THR A 31 4.97 -6.33 -46.45
C THR A 31 4.82 -7.43 -45.41
N PRO A 32 4.65 -7.13 -44.11
CA PRO A 32 4.30 -8.18 -43.16
C PRO A 32 3.02 -8.83 -43.73
N PRO A 33 2.91 -10.16 -43.75
CA PRO A 33 1.61 -10.78 -43.95
C PRO A 33 0.66 -10.06 -43.01
N VAL A 34 -0.38 -9.46 -43.56
CA VAL A 34 -1.50 -8.95 -42.77
C VAL A 34 -2.07 -10.21 -42.14
N GLU A 35 -1.59 -10.55 -40.96
CA GLU A 35 -2.19 -11.56 -40.12
C GLU A 35 -3.52 -10.98 -39.67
N THR A 36 -4.57 -11.33 -40.43
CA THR A 36 -5.94 -11.16 -39.96
C THR A 36 -5.99 -11.81 -38.58
N PRO A 37 -6.45 -11.12 -37.52
CA PRO A 37 -6.61 -11.75 -36.21
C PRO A 37 -7.72 -12.80 -36.36
N GLU A 38 -7.32 -14.05 -36.63
CA GLU A 38 -8.22 -15.20 -36.78
C GLU A 38 -8.88 -15.59 -35.44
N SER A 39 -8.45 -14.99 -34.32
CA SER A 39 -9.05 -15.21 -33.00
C SER A 39 -9.78 -13.98 -32.48
N GLN A 40 -11.02 -14.18 -31.99
CA GLN A 40 -11.77 -13.14 -31.28
C GLN A 40 -11.02 -12.61 -30.05
N GLU A 41 -10.09 -13.40 -29.50
CA GLU A 41 -9.27 -13.01 -28.36
C GLU A 41 -8.26 -11.93 -28.73
N ASP A 42 -7.62 -12.03 -29.91
CA ASP A 42 -6.67 -11.03 -30.41
C ASP A 42 -7.36 -9.70 -30.73
N MET A 43 -8.58 -9.75 -31.28
CA MET A 43 -9.37 -8.54 -31.56
C MET A 43 -9.86 -7.87 -30.27
N ARG A 44 -10.20 -8.66 -29.23
CA ARG A 44 -10.51 -8.13 -27.89
C ARG A 44 -9.27 -7.55 -27.21
N LEU A 45 -8.10 -8.15 -27.41
CA LEU A 45 -6.82 -7.66 -26.88
C LEU A 45 -6.39 -6.33 -27.53
N LEU A 46 -6.65 -6.15 -28.83
CA LEU A 46 -6.35 -4.93 -29.58
C LEU A 46 -7.27 -3.75 -29.20
N VAL A 47 -8.52 -4.03 -28.79
CA VAL A 47 -9.49 -3.03 -28.30
C VAL A 47 -9.44 -2.86 -26.77
N ALA A 48 -8.91 -3.85 -26.06
CA ALA A 48 -8.81 -3.81 -24.61
C ALA A 48 -7.90 -2.66 -24.17
N GLY A 49 -8.45 -1.75 -23.36
CA GLY A 49 -7.70 -0.66 -22.79
C GLY A 49 -6.44 -1.17 -22.07
N GLN A 50 -5.35 -0.42 -22.15
CA GLN A 50 -4.03 -0.71 -21.58
C GLN A 50 -4.06 -1.29 -20.16
N TRP A 51 -5.06 -0.90 -19.37
CA TRP A 51 -5.31 -1.41 -18.02
C TRP A 51 -5.59 -2.92 -17.95
N GLN A 52 -6.29 -3.46 -18.95
CA GLN A 52 -6.67 -4.87 -18.99
C GLN A 52 -5.45 -5.77 -19.25
N LEU A 53 -4.50 -5.30 -20.08
CA LEU A 53 -3.20 -5.95 -20.25
C LEU A 53 -2.39 -5.95 -18.94
N MET A 54 -2.38 -4.83 -18.21
CA MET A 54 -1.75 -4.77 -16.89
C MET A 54 -2.37 -5.77 -15.91
N TRP A 55 -3.71 -5.84 -15.83
CA TRP A 55 -4.40 -6.74 -14.92
C TRP A 55 -4.11 -8.23 -15.20
N TRP A 56 -4.05 -8.62 -16.48
CA TRP A 56 -3.72 -9.99 -16.87
C TRP A 56 -2.27 -10.36 -16.54
N ARG A 57 -1.32 -9.44 -16.73
CA ARG A 57 0.09 -9.63 -16.34
C ARG A 57 0.22 -9.75 -14.82
N PHE A 58 -0.51 -8.91 -14.08
CA PHE A 58 -0.51 -8.89 -12.62
C PHE A 58 -1.05 -10.19 -12.01
N ARG A 59 -2.17 -10.72 -12.54
CA ARG A 59 -2.76 -11.98 -12.07
C ARG A 59 -1.88 -13.22 -12.26
N LYS A 60 -0.90 -13.18 -13.18
CA LYS A 60 0.04 -14.30 -13.37
C LYS A 60 1.04 -14.45 -12.21
N HIS A 61 1.29 -13.39 -11.44
CA HIS A 61 2.25 -13.43 -10.32
C HIS A 61 1.55 -13.78 -9.00
N LYS A 62 1.80 -14.99 -8.50
CA LYS A 62 1.24 -15.48 -7.22
C LYS A 62 1.57 -14.56 -6.04
N VAL A 63 2.79 -14.01 -6.00
CA VAL A 63 3.23 -13.08 -4.95
C VAL A 63 2.42 -11.77 -4.98
N ALA A 64 2.17 -11.23 -6.18
CA ALA A 64 1.40 -10.00 -6.35
C ALA A 64 -0.06 -10.17 -5.93
N MET A 65 -0.65 -11.35 -6.20
CA MET A 65 -2.01 -11.69 -5.78
C MET A 65 -2.13 -11.77 -4.25
N VAL A 66 -1.16 -12.40 -3.58
CA VAL A 66 -1.13 -12.46 -2.11
C VAL A 66 -0.97 -11.06 -1.52
N ALA A 67 -0.04 -10.25 -2.03
CA ALA A 67 0.16 -8.88 -1.57
C ALA A 67 -1.11 -8.03 -1.71
N THR A 68 -1.83 -8.19 -2.83
CA THR A 68 -3.11 -7.49 -3.05
C THR A 68 -4.17 -7.96 -2.07
N ALA A 69 -4.30 -9.27 -1.86
CA ALA A 69 -5.26 -9.82 -0.92
C ALA A 69 -5.02 -9.33 0.52
N VAL A 70 -3.76 -9.35 0.97
CA VAL A 70 -3.36 -8.84 2.29
C VAL A 70 -3.63 -7.34 2.41
N SER A 71 -3.27 -6.55 1.38
CA SER A 71 -3.54 -5.11 1.38
C SER A 71 -5.04 -4.83 1.47
N LEU A 72 -5.85 -5.55 0.69
CA LEU A 72 -7.30 -5.41 0.70
C LEU A 72 -7.91 -5.77 2.06
N LEU A 73 -7.39 -6.82 2.71
CA LEU A 73 -7.79 -7.23 4.05
C LEU A 73 -7.48 -6.15 5.10
N ILE A 74 -6.28 -5.58 5.08
CA ILE A 74 -5.88 -4.50 6.01
C ILE A 74 -6.79 -3.27 5.82
N TYR A 75 -7.04 -2.88 4.56
CA TYR A 75 -7.95 -1.77 4.25
C TYR A 75 -9.39 -2.07 4.67
N PHE A 76 -9.84 -3.31 4.52
CA PHE A 76 -11.16 -3.73 4.98
C PHE A 76 -11.28 -3.53 6.50
N VAL A 77 -10.32 -4.05 7.27
CA VAL A 77 -10.27 -3.84 8.73
C VAL A 77 -10.23 -2.35 9.09
N ALA A 78 -9.46 -1.54 8.35
CA ALA A 78 -9.36 -0.10 8.58
C ALA A 78 -10.68 0.65 8.37
N VAL A 79 -11.49 0.27 7.37
CA VAL A 79 -12.82 0.86 7.14
C VAL A 79 -13.80 0.50 8.26
N PHE A 80 -13.69 -0.72 8.79
CA PHE A 80 -14.49 -1.16 9.93
C PHE A 80 -13.84 -0.86 11.29
N ALA A 81 -12.80 -0.01 11.33
CA ALA A 81 -12.06 0.27 12.56
C ALA A 81 -12.94 0.92 13.64
N GLU A 82 -13.90 1.77 13.28
CA GLU A 82 -14.85 2.37 14.24
C GLU A 82 -15.78 1.33 14.89
N PHE A 83 -16.04 0.20 14.23
CA PHE A 83 -16.78 -0.91 14.85
C PHE A 83 -15.86 -1.77 15.73
N LEU A 84 -14.60 -1.96 15.31
CA LEU A 84 -13.63 -2.77 16.04
C LEU A 84 -13.02 -2.04 17.25
N ALA A 85 -13.01 -0.71 17.26
CA ALA A 85 -12.46 0.11 18.32
C ALA A 85 -13.60 0.87 19.02
N PRO A 86 -14.09 0.37 20.18
CA PRO A 86 -15.13 1.06 20.96
C PRO A 86 -14.70 2.45 21.46
N LEU A 87 -13.39 2.69 21.54
CA LEU A 87 -12.83 4.01 21.85
C LEU A 87 -12.25 4.62 20.56
N PRO A 88 -12.70 5.83 20.18
CA PRO A 88 -12.09 6.56 19.08
C PRO A 88 -10.62 6.85 19.39
N ARG A 89 -9.77 6.98 18.35
CA ARG A 89 -8.33 7.26 18.54
C ARG A 89 -8.05 8.53 19.34
N ASP A 90 -8.99 9.48 19.34
CA ASP A 90 -8.85 10.77 20.00
C ASP A 90 -9.25 10.73 21.48
N HIS A 91 -9.82 9.61 21.96
CA HIS A 91 -10.12 9.44 23.37
C HIS A 91 -8.86 9.08 24.14
N TYR A 92 -8.28 10.08 24.78
CA TYR A 92 -7.17 9.94 25.71
C TYR A 92 -7.59 10.32 27.13
N ALA A 93 -7.53 9.35 28.05
CA ALA A 93 -7.89 9.55 29.46
C ALA A 93 -6.71 10.16 30.24
N ALA A 94 -6.39 11.43 29.99
CA ALA A 94 -5.22 12.12 30.54
C ALA A 94 -5.15 12.07 32.08
N ASP A 95 -6.28 12.30 32.73
CA ASP A 95 -6.41 12.35 34.20
C ASP A 95 -6.10 11.00 34.88
N TYR A 96 -6.18 9.90 34.12
CA TYR A 96 -5.99 8.54 34.62
C TYR A 96 -4.69 7.88 34.14
N THR A 97 -3.79 8.63 33.49
CA THR A 97 -2.52 8.10 32.94
C THR A 97 -1.62 7.48 34.01
N PHE A 98 -1.61 8.06 35.21
CA PHE A 98 -0.80 7.60 36.36
C PHE A 98 -1.65 6.93 37.45
N ALA A 99 -2.85 6.48 37.10
CA ALA A 99 -3.71 5.74 38.02
C ALA A 99 -3.04 4.41 38.42
N PRO A 100 -2.83 4.14 39.73
CA PRO A 100 -2.27 2.87 40.16
C PRO A 100 -3.24 1.71 39.84
N PRO A 101 -2.77 0.51 39.48
CA PRO A 101 -3.65 -0.61 39.16
C PRO A 101 -4.55 -0.97 40.35
N GLN A 102 -5.87 -0.82 40.18
CA GLN A 102 -6.84 -1.17 41.21
C GLN A 102 -7.24 -2.64 41.14
N ARG A 103 -7.48 -3.25 42.30
CA ARG A 103 -8.04 -4.62 42.39
C ARG A 103 -9.55 -4.58 42.20
N ILE A 104 -10.09 -5.56 41.47
CA ILE A 104 -11.53 -5.76 41.31
C ILE A 104 -12.10 -6.16 42.67
N LYS A 105 -13.04 -5.35 43.18
CA LYS A 105 -13.79 -5.65 44.41
C LYS A 105 -15.13 -6.26 44.00
N LEU A 106 -15.56 -7.30 44.70
CA LEU A 106 -16.79 -8.03 44.36
C LEU A 106 -17.99 -7.66 45.25
N ILE A 107 -17.73 -6.98 46.37
CA ILE A 107 -18.71 -6.65 47.40
C ILE A 107 -18.70 -5.14 47.56
N LEU A 108 -19.79 -4.48 47.15
CA LEU A 108 -20.02 -3.07 47.42
C LEU A 108 -20.88 -2.95 48.68
N GLU A 109 -20.55 -2.00 49.55
CA GLU A 109 -21.37 -1.65 50.71
C GLU A 109 -21.97 -0.27 50.45
N ASP A 110 -23.30 -0.20 50.42
CA ASP A 110 -24.05 1.05 50.23
C ASP A 110 -24.10 1.87 51.53
N GLU A 111 -24.44 3.16 51.46
CA GLU A 111 -24.53 4.03 52.65
C GLU A 111 -25.54 3.53 53.70
N PHE A 112 -26.49 2.68 53.29
CA PHE A 112 -27.47 2.02 54.14
C PHE A 112 -27.02 0.65 54.69
N GLY A 113 -25.77 0.24 54.45
CA GLY A 113 -25.20 -1.03 54.91
C GLY A 113 -25.63 -2.27 54.12
N ASN A 114 -26.26 -2.08 52.96
CA ASN A 114 -26.64 -3.18 52.06
C ASN A 114 -25.42 -3.64 51.26
N ARG A 115 -25.24 -4.97 51.14
CA ARG A 115 -24.11 -5.58 50.42
C ARG A 115 -24.57 -6.13 49.08
N GLU A 116 -24.11 -5.53 47.99
CA GLU A 116 -24.40 -5.98 46.63
C GLU A 116 -23.18 -6.71 46.03
N PHE A 117 -23.43 -7.85 45.37
CA PHE A 117 -22.39 -8.64 44.73
C PHE A 117 -22.30 -8.31 43.25
N HIS A 118 -21.35 -7.43 42.92
CA HIS A 118 -21.00 -7.11 41.54
C HIS A 118 -19.52 -6.68 41.46
N PRO A 119 -18.80 -7.09 40.41
CA PRO A 119 -17.43 -6.65 40.20
C PRO A 119 -17.42 -5.14 39.92
N HIS A 120 -16.77 -4.38 40.79
CA HIS A 120 -16.63 -2.93 40.68
C HIS A 120 -15.20 -2.47 41.00
N VAL A 121 -14.92 -1.22 40.64
CA VAL A 121 -13.65 -0.51 40.84
C VAL A 121 -13.99 0.85 41.46
N LEU A 122 -13.17 1.34 42.38
CA LEU A 122 -13.40 2.65 43.00
C LEU A 122 -12.86 3.72 42.04
N GLY A 123 -13.75 4.40 41.32
CA GLY A 123 -13.35 5.46 40.40
C GLY A 123 -12.48 6.52 41.07
N TYR A 124 -11.62 7.19 40.30
CA TYR A 124 -10.96 8.41 40.77
C TYR A 124 -11.84 9.60 40.41
N THR A 125 -12.18 10.39 41.42
CA THR A 125 -12.93 11.65 41.35
C THR A 125 -12.01 12.85 41.29
#